data_AF-A0A0G1YYG5-F1
#
_entry.id   AF-A0A0G1YYG5-F1
#
_cell.length_a   1.000
_cell.length_b   1.000
_cell.length_c   1.000
_cell.angle_alpha   90.00
_cell.angle_beta   90.00
_cell.angle_gamma   90.00
#
_symmetry.space_group_name_H-M   'P 1'
#
loop_
_entity.id
_entity.type
_entity.pdbx_description
1 polymer ?
#
loop_
_entity_poly.entity_id
_entity_poly.type
_entity_poly.pdbx_seq_one_letter_code
_entity_poly.pdbx_strand_id
1 'polypeptide(L)'
;MEELRLGAIHRYANIYRSESVVGDNIENSRNCHYCFDLAGEAENVKYSNWGTYGLKDSYDTGPGTGGKSEMVYEGVSIGVNNGNCAFGTIVWYSNGVRYGFNCHSSQNLFGCVSVRSKQYCILNKQYTKEEYEALVPKIIEHVNAMPYRDAKGREYRYGDFFPVEISPFFYNDTIAQEYFPLTKERAAGEGYPWQDPKEKAYQPTKIAEDLPDSIRDVPDSIMNEVIACAHGGTCRHGCSTAFKIIPAELAFYRQFDLPLPQFCPNCRHHARLAQRNPMKLWSRKCQCQSGQGTYRNTAAHFHGDSPCPNEFQTTYAPERPETVYCEQCYQAEVA
;
A
#
# COMPACT_ATOMS: atom_id res chain seq x y z
N MET A 1 -19.12 18.82 -9.28
CA MET A 1 -18.74 17.74 -8.33
C MET A 1 -17.65 18.20 -7.39
N GLU A 2 -16.49 18.68 -7.89
CA GLU A 2 -15.40 19.18 -7.03
C GLU A 2 -15.86 20.29 -6.06
N GLU A 3 -16.68 21.25 -6.51
CA GLU A 3 -17.25 22.30 -5.64
C GLU A 3 -18.07 21.73 -4.46
N LEU A 4 -18.77 20.62 -4.66
CA LEU A 4 -19.52 19.92 -3.58
C LEU A 4 -18.57 19.20 -2.61
N ARG A 5 -17.44 18.69 -3.12
CA ARG A 5 -16.38 18.07 -2.32
C ARG A 5 -15.67 19.12 -1.46
N LEU A 6 -15.36 20.27 -2.03
CA LEU A 6 -14.70 21.39 -1.34
C LEU A 6 -15.66 22.20 -0.46
N GLY A 7 -16.97 22.15 -0.72
CA GLY A 7 -18.02 22.72 0.13
C GLY A 7 -18.39 21.88 1.34
N ALA A 8 -17.82 20.68 1.50
CA ALA A 8 -18.07 19.79 2.63
C ALA A 8 -17.08 20.02 3.78
N ILE A 9 -17.52 19.66 4.99
CA ILE A 9 -16.64 19.52 6.16
C ILE A 9 -16.08 18.10 6.25
N HIS A 10 -14.83 17.98 6.69
CA HIS A 10 -14.13 16.72 6.83
C HIS A 10 -13.71 16.50 8.28
N ARG A 11 -14.01 15.32 8.83
CA ARG A 11 -13.46 14.88 10.12
C ARG A 11 -11.94 14.71 10.00
N TYR A 12 -11.17 15.19 10.96
CA TYR A 12 -9.70 15.11 10.93
C TYR A 12 -9.15 13.69 10.76
N ALA A 13 -9.82 12.70 11.36
CA ALA A 13 -9.44 11.31 11.35
C ALA A 13 -10.68 10.43 11.59
N ASN A 14 -10.69 9.26 10.95
CA ASN A 14 -11.41 8.09 11.45
C ASN A 14 -10.29 7.22 12.03
N ILE A 15 -10.24 6.81 13.29
CA ILE A 15 -11.30 6.24 14.13
C ILE A 15 -10.86 6.21 15.62
N TYR A 16 -11.78 5.84 16.52
CA TYR A 16 -11.53 5.62 17.94
C TYR A 16 -12.41 4.47 18.49
N ARG A 17 -11.94 3.52 19.30
CA ARG A 17 -10.81 2.63 19.00
C ARG A 17 -9.44 3.31 18.85
N SER A 18 -8.84 3.66 19.98
CA SER A 18 -7.41 4.04 20.12
C SER A 18 -6.94 3.84 21.57
N GLU A 19 -5.66 3.55 21.79
CA GLU A 19 -4.94 3.83 23.06
C GLU A 19 -3.40 3.70 22.85
N SER A 20 -2.73 4.54 22.07
CA SER A 20 -2.97 6.00 21.98
C SER A 20 -2.60 6.59 20.62
N VAL A 21 -2.55 5.80 19.54
CA VAL A 21 -1.97 6.23 18.26
C VAL A 21 -2.57 5.50 17.07
N VAL A 22 -2.99 6.23 16.02
CA VAL A 22 -3.49 5.64 14.77
C VAL A 22 -3.27 6.54 13.55
N GLY A 23 -2.74 5.98 12.45
CA GLY A 23 -2.23 6.72 11.27
C GLY A 23 -2.80 6.33 9.89
N ASP A 24 -3.87 5.55 9.87
CA ASP A 24 -4.90 5.46 8.82
C ASP A 24 -6.06 6.48 8.96
N ASN A 25 -6.82 6.46 10.06
CA ASN A 25 -6.40 6.32 11.47
C ASN A 25 -7.21 5.26 12.27
N ILE A 26 -7.23 3.99 11.85
CA ILE A 26 -8.15 2.90 12.27
C ILE A 26 -7.42 1.72 12.96
N GLU A 27 -8.03 1.15 14.02
CA GLU A 27 -7.47 0.12 14.95
C GLU A 27 -8.65 -0.49 15.78
N ASN A 28 -8.46 -1.42 16.77
CA ASN A 28 -9.46 -1.63 17.86
C ASN A 28 -8.97 -1.86 19.33
N SER A 29 -7.71 -1.88 19.79
CA SER A 29 -6.79 -0.73 19.88
C SER A 29 -6.05 -0.63 21.23
N ARG A 30 -4.72 -0.57 21.17
CA ARG A 30 -3.74 0.06 22.10
C ARG A 30 -2.35 0.05 21.46
N ASN A 31 -1.44 0.94 21.84
CA ASN A 31 0.01 0.79 21.68
C ASN A 31 0.53 0.49 20.24
N CYS A 32 -0.24 0.83 19.20
CA CYS A 32 0.14 0.74 17.79
C CYS A 32 0.74 2.11 17.33
N HIS A 33 0.77 2.60 16.07
CA HIS A 33 0.30 2.01 14.80
C HIS A 33 1.00 2.55 13.55
N TYR A 34 1.54 3.78 13.62
CA TYR A 34 0.95 4.97 12.94
C TYR A 34 0.86 4.94 11.39
N CYS A 35 0.24 3.90 10.81
CA CYS A 35 0.39 3.56 9.41
C CYS A 35 -0.88 2.95 8.76
N PHE A 36 -1.56 3.73 7.93
CA PHE A 36 -1.85 3.49 6.51
C PHE A 36 -2.42 2.14 6.00
N ASP A 37 -2.97 1.29 6.84
CA ASP A 37 -4.43 1.15 6.92
C ASP A 37 -4.81 -0.08 7.78
N LEU A 38 -5.85 0.06 8.61
CA LEU A 38 -6.71 -0.98 9.22
C LEU A 38 -6.19 -1.78 10.46
N ALA A 39 -7.03 -2.45 11.27
CA ALA A 39 -8.45 -2.30 11.71
C ALA A 39 -8.86 -3.50 12.64
N GLY A 40 -8.69 -3.32 13.95
CA GLY A 40 -8.13 -4.32 14.89
C GLY A 40 -8.86 -5.63 15.29
N GLU A 41 -8.65 -6.18 16.49
CA GLU A 41 -8.16 -5.57 17.75
C GLU A 41 -6.62 -5.45 17.91
N ALA A 42 -6.00 -4.74 16.96
CA ALA A 42 -4.61 -4.31 16.93
C ALA A 42 -4.11 -3.78 18.28
N GLU A 43 -3.06 -4.41 18.79
CA GLU A 43 -2.16 -3.88 19.83
C GLU A 43 -0.69 -4.16 19.42
N ASN A 44 0.25 -3.28 19.79
CA ASN A 44 1.70 -3.38 19.56
C ASN A 44 2.24 -3.31 18.09
N VAL A 45 1.43 -3.02 17.08
CA VAL A 45 1.87 -3.09 15.66
C VAL A 45 2.65 -1.84 15.20
N LYS A 46 3.73 -2.03 14.43
CA LYS A 46 4.59 -0.95 13.91
C LYS A 46 4.82 -1.04 12.40
N TYR A 47 4.97 0.12 11.75
CA TYR A 47 5.26 0.35 10.31
C TYR A 47 4.38 -0.40 9.28
N SER A 48 3.27 -1.01 9.71
CA SER A 48 2.43 -1.86 8.87
C SER A 48 1.72 -1.07 7.77
N ASN A 49 1.81 -1.52 6.52
CA ASN A 49 1.02 -0.98 5.41
C ASN A 49 -0.05 -2.00 4.99
N TRP A 50 -1.30 -1.65 5.25
CA TRP A 50 -2.49 -2.52 5.32
C TRP A 50 -2.42 -3.54 6.47
N GLY A 51 -3.55 -3.75 7.16
CA GLY A 51 -3.54 -4.46 8.44
C GLY A 51 -4.88 -5.08 8.84
N THR A 52 -4.81 -6.33 9.26
CA THR A 52 -5.80 -6.98 10.13
C THR A 52 -7.16 -7.23 9.43
N TYR A 53 -8.24 -7.75 10.02
CA TYR A 53 -8.62 -7.96 11.42
C TYR A 53 -8.15 -9.30 12.01
N GLY A 54 -7.85 -9.43 13.31
CA GLY A 54 -7.14 -8.49 14.17
C GLY A 54 -5.70 -9.01 14.31
N LEU A 55 -4.69 -8.18 14.06
CA LEU A 55 -3.34 -8.43 14.58
C LEU A 55 -3.36 -8.15 16.09
N LYS A 56 -2.41 -8.69 16.84
CA LYS A 56 -1.71 -7.93 17.91
C LYS A 56 -0.22 -7.98 17.56
N ASP A 57 0.65 -8.39 18.48
CA ASP A 57 1.89 -9.13 18.25
C ASP A 57 2.29 -9.30 16.77
N SER A 58 2.96 -8.27 16.22
CA SER A 58 3.37 -8.16 14.81
C SER A 58 4.41 -7.05 14.60
N TYR A 59 5.20 -7.11 13.54
CA TYR A 59 6.00 -5.97 13.03
C TYR A 59 6.20 -5.98 11.50
N ASP A 60 6.39 -4.78 10.93
CA ASP A 60 6.89 -4.44 9.59
C ASP A 60 6.31 -5.29 8.43
N THR A 61 5.00 -5.47 8.51
CA THR A 61 4.10 -6.04 7.50
C THR A 61 3.82 -5.06 6.37
N GLY A 62 3.88 -5.50 5.11
CA GLY A 62 3.58 -4.66 3.94
C GLY A 62 2.95 -5.45 2.79
N PRO A 63 2.27 -4.72 1.88
CA PRO A 63 0.87 -5.04 1.52
C PRO A 63 0.24 -6.17 2.37
N GLY A 64 -0.13 -5.82 3.61
CA GLY A 64 0.02 -6.66 4.80
C GLY A 64 -1.22 -7.35 5.45
N THR A 65 -1.05 -7.78 6.71
CA THR A 65 -1.76 -8.92 7.34
C THR A 65 -3.15 -8.67 7.91
N GLY A 66 -4.18 -8.84 7.09
CA GLY A 66 -5.42 -9.49 7.54
C GLY A 66 -5.31 -11.01 7.37
N GLY A 67 -5.40 -11.86 8.39
CA GLY A 67 -5.84 -11.67 9.78
C GLY A 67 -6.95 -12.70 10.10
N LYS A 68 -6.92 -13.44 11.20
CA LYS A 68 -6.65 -13.04 12.60
C LYS A 68 -5.30 -13.59 13.07
N SER A 69 -4.49 -12.78 13.74
CA SER A 69 -3.05 -13.07 13.91
C SER A 69 -2.48 -12.48 15.20
N GLU A 70 -1.44 -13.12 15.73
CA GLU A 70 -0.71 -12.65 16.93
C GLU A 70 0.78 -13.06 16.87
N MET A 71 1.35 -13.13 15.66
CA MET A 71 2.46 -14.03 15.36
C MET A 71 3.28 -13.66 14.09
N VAL A 72 3.74 -12.41 13.87
CA VAL A 72 4.38 -12.02 12.58
C VAL A 72 5.57 -11.03 12.68
N TYR A 73 6.71 -11.27 12.02
CA TYR A 73 7.57 -10.25 11.32
C TYR A 73 8.78 -10.89 10.60
N GLU A 74 9.45 -10.29 9.62
CA GLU A 74 9.08 -9.16 8.74
C GLU A 74 8.35 -9.71 7.51
N GLY A 75 7.34 -8.99 6.99
CA GLY A 75 6.27 -9.65 6.23
C GLY A 75 5.87 -8.99 4.91
N VAL A 76 5.95 -9.77 3.82
CA VAL A 76 5.12 -9.58 2.62
C VAL A 76 4.37 -10.91 2.32
N SER A 77 3.38 -10.87 1.43
CA SER A 77 1.99 -11.17 1.79
C SER A 77 1.58 -12.59 2.31
N ILE A 78 2.09 -13.01 3.49
CA ILE A 78 1.25 -13.10 4.73
C ILE A 78 0.10 -14.16 4.80
N GLY A 79 -0.87 -14.16 5.76
CA GLY A 79 -2.15 -14.91 5.58
C GLY A 79 -3.06 -15.31 6.77
N VAL A 80 -4.36 -15.59 6.53
CA VAL A 80 -5.37 -16.06 7.54
C VAL A 80 -5.22 -17.53 7.96
N ASN A 81 -5.55 -17.99 9.19
CA ASN A 81 -5.66 -17.35 10.50
C ASN A 81 -4.52 -17.94 11.35
N ASN A 82 -3.66 -17.12 11.96
CA ASN A 82 -2.25 -17.29 11.65
C ASN A 82 -1.28 -17.54 12.81
N GLY A 83 -0.25 -18.36 12.55
CA GLY A 83 0.96 -18.49 13.35
C GLY A 83 1.81 -19.75 13.07
N ASN A 84 3.09 -19.81 13.44
CA ASN A 84 4.00 -18.74 13.90
C ASN A 84 4.88 -18.26 12.74
N CYS A 85 4.98 -16.95 12.53
CA CYS A 85 5.54 -16.40 11.29
C CYS A 85 6.75 -15.49 11.55
N ALA A 86 7.92 -15.96 11.13
CA ALA A 86 9.15 -15.18 11.05
C ALA A 86 10.12 -15.90 10.10
N PHE A 87 10.70 -15.33 9.05
CA PHE A 87 10.60 -13.99 8.43
C PHE A 87 10.44 -14.25 6.92
N GLY A 88 9.65 -13.49 6.16
CA GLY A 88 9.47 -13.88 4.75
C GLY A 88 8.45 -13.20 3.83
N THR A 89 8.32 -13.82 2.66
CA THR A 89 7.66 -13.30 1.46
C THR A 89 6.64 -14.32 0.92
N ILE A 90 5.41 -14.15 1.41
CA ILE A 90 4.13 -14.75 0.98
C ILE A 90 3.89 -16.19 1.48
N VAL A 91 3.31 -16.33 2.68
CA VAL A 91 3.18 -17.61 3.41
C VAL A 91 1.80 -17.80 4.07
N TRP A 92 0.92 -18.57 3.41
CA TRP A 92 -0.37 -19.04 3.93
C TRP A 92 -0.30 -20.55 4.26
N TYR A 93 -1.15 -21.03 5.19
CA TYR A 93 -1.30 -22.45 5.59
C TYR A 93 -0.01 -23.22 5.97
N SER A 94 1.03 -22.53 6.45
CA SER A 94 2.36 -23.13 6.68
C SER A 94 2.93 -22.71 8.04
N ASN A 95 3.75 -23.56 8.68
CA ASN A 95 4.27 -23.33 10.03
C ASN A 95 5.76 -23.69 10.13
N GLY A 96 6.54 -23.01 10.97
CA GLY A 96 7.99 -23.29 11.11
C GLY A 96 8.80 -23.02 9.83
N VAL A 97 8.41 -22.00 9.06
CA VAL A 97 9.12 -21.56 7.86
C VAL A 97 10.16 -20.50 8.24
N ARG A 98 11.41 -20.64 7.77
CA ARG A 98 12.50 -19.66 7.87
C ARG A 98 13.09 -19.43 6.48
N TYR A 99 13.25 -18.16 6.08
CA TYR A 99 13.72 -17.78 4.73
C TYR A 99 12.96 -18.49 3.61
N GLY A 100 11.63 -18.36 3.64
CA GLY A 100 10.72 -18.98 2.66
C GLY A 100 10.19 -17.97 1.65
N PHE A 101 10.28 -18.31 0.35
CA PHE A 101 9.65 -17.55 -0.74
C PHE A 101 8.56 -18.39 -1.41
N ASN A 102 7.32 -17.89 -1.45
CA ASN A 102 6.19 -18.55 -2.13
C ASN A 102 6.04 -20.05 -1.75
N CYS A 103 6.08 -20.39 -0.46
CA CYS A 103 5.92 -21.77 0.03
C CYS A 103 4.53 -21.97 0.65
N HIS A 104 3.87 -23.10 0.37
CA HIS A 104 2.47 -23.33 0.78
C HIS A 104 2.23 -24.73 1.34
N SER A 105 1.28 -24.84 2.27
CA SER A 105 0.83 -26.09 2.91
C SER A 105 1.98 -26.98 3.41
N SER A 106 3.02 -26.36 3.97
CA SER A 106 4.30 -27.02 4.30
C SER A 106 4.78 -26.65 5.71
N GLN A 107 5.66 -27.47 6.28
CA GLN A 107 6.13 -27.30 7.66
C GLN A 107 7.64 -27.48 7.79
N ASN A 108 8.30 -26.84 8.77
CA ASN A 108 9.73 -27.03 9.05
C ASN A 108 10.60 -26.84 7.79
N LEU A 109 10.68 -25.60 7.31
CA LEU A 109 11.42 -25.21 6.10
C LEU A 109 12.54 -24.21 6.43
N PHE A 110 13.71 -24.38 5.84
CA PHE A 110 14.81 -23.43 5.89
C PHE A 110 15.31 -23.08 4.47
N GLY A 111 15.31 -21.80 4.08
CA GLY A 111 15.86 -21.34 2.80
C GLY A 111 15.16 -21.93 1.57
N CYS A 112 13.84 -22.10 1.62
CA CYS A 112 13.07 -22.83 0.61
C CYS A 112 12.27 -21.90 -0.32
N VAL A 113 12.14 -22.32 -1.58
CA VAL A 113 11.48 -21.55 -2.65
C VAL A 113 10.47 -22.44 -3.39
N SER A 114 9.23 -21.97 -3.54
CA SER A 114 8.16 -22.64 -4.31
C SER A 114 7.78 -24.05 -3.83
N VAL A 115 8.10 -24.42 -2.58
CA VAL A 115 7.78 -25.73 -2.00
C VAL A 115 6.26 -25.88 -1.77
N ARG A 116 5.75 -27.10 -1.99
CA ARG A 116 4.33 -27.48 -1.85
C ARG A 116 4.25 -28.80 -1.08
N SER A 117 3.39 -28.87 -0.07
CA SER A 117 3.04 -30.11 0.65
C SER A 117 4.24 -30.94 1.13
N LYS A 118 5.27 -30.30 1.70
CA LYS A 118 6.46 -30.97 2.24
C LYS A 118 6.77 -30.57 3.68
N GLN A 119 7.64 -31.36 4.29
CA GLN A 119 8.18 -31.11 5.62
C GLN A 119 9.69 -31.39 5.69
N TYR A 120 10.38 -30.79 6.66
CA TYR A 120 11.81 -31.01 6.96
C TYR A 120 12.72 -30.78 5.74
N CYS A 121 12.66 -29.57 5.19
CA CYS A 121 13.40 -29.21 3.99
C CYS A 121 14.40 -28.07 4.24
N ILE A 122 15.62 -28.23 3.71
CA ILE A 122 16.69 -27.22 3.72
C ILE A 122 17.11 -27.01 2.27
N LEU A 123 17.05 -25.77 1.78
CA LEU A 123 17.39 -25.41 0.39
C LEU A 123 16.68 -26.31 -0.65
N ASN A 124 15.35 -26.48 -0.48
CA ASN A 124 14.47 -27.38 -1.25
C ASN A 124 14.78 -28.89 -1.20
N LYS A 125 15.93 -29.33 -0.67
CA LYS A 125 16.19 -30.74 -0.37
C LYS A 125 15.41 -31.15 0.88
N GLN A 126 14.77 -32.31 0.82
CA GLN A 126 14.07 -32.93 1.95
C GLN A 126 15.00 -33.90 2.69
N TYR A 127 14.87 -33.94 4.01
CA TYR A 127 15.68 -34.71 4.95
C TYR A 127 14.79 -35.57 5.85
N THR A 128 15.38 -36.46 6.68
CA THR A 128 14.64 -36.96 7.84
C THR A 128 14.45 -35.86 8.87
N LYS A 129 13.55 -36.08 9.85
CA LYS A 129 13.34 -35.13 10.95
C LYS A 129 14.62 -34.93 11.76
N GLU A 130 15.31 -36.03 12.06
CA GLU A 130 16.50 -36.10 12.89
C GLU A 130 17.69 -35.41 12.21
N GLU A 131 17.85 -35.61 10.89
CA GLU A 131 18.82 -34.89 10.08
C GLU A 131 18.55 -33.37 10.07
N TYR A 132 17.29 -32.96 9.86
CA TYR A 132 16.89 -31.55 9.85
C TYR A 132 17.16 -30.87 11.21
N GLU A 133 16.71 -31.50 12.29
CA GLU A 133 16.89 -30.99 13.67
C GLU A 133 18.38 -30.96 14.08
N ALA A 134 19.22 -31.83 13.54
CA ALA A 134 20.68 -31.82 13.75
C ALA A 134 21.46 -30.88 12.80
N LEU A 135 20.83 -30.35 11.75
CA LEU A 135 21.46 -29.44 10.76
C LEU A 135 21.09 -27.97 10.99
N VAL A 136 19.82 -27.65 11.23
CA VAL A 136 19.35 -26.25 11.34
C VAL A 136 20.10 -25.44 12.39
N PRO A 137 20.41 -25.93 13.61
CA PRO A 137 21.19 -25.17 14.59
C PRO A 137 22.58 -24.77 14.08
N LYS A 138 23.26 -25.66 13.34
CA LYS A 138 24.60 -25.41 12.76
C LYS A 138 24.56 -24.38 11.64
N ILE A 139 23.47 -24.35 10.87
CA ILE A 139 23.24 -23.33 9.84
C ILE A 139 23.02 -21.96 10.50
N ILE A 140 22.24 -21.90 11.58
CA ILE A 140 21.99 -20.66 12.34
C ILE A 140 23.30 -20.15 12.98
N GLU A 141 24.10 -21.03 13.58
CA GLU A 141 25.43 -20.70 14.11
C GLU A 141 26.34 -20.13 13.01
N HIS A 142 26.42 -20.80 11.85
CA HIS A 142 27.23 -20.34 10.71
C HIS A 142 26.78 -18.98 10.17
N VAL A 143 25.47 -18.74 9.99
CA VAL A 143 24.95 -17.45 9.51
C VAL A 143 25.23 -16.31 10.48
N ASN A 144 25.28 -16.59 11.80
CA ASN A 144 25.61 -15.58 12.80
C ASN A 144 27.12 -15.34 12.96
N ALA A 145 27.95 -16.37 12.74
CA ALA A 145 29.41 -16.26 12.71
C ALA A 145 29.92 -15.59 11.42
N MET A 146 29.23 -15.82 10.29
CA MET A 146 29.55 -15.29 8.97
C MET A 146 28.33 -14.55 8.39
N PRO A 147 28.01 -13.35 8.90
CA PRO A 147 26.89 -12.55 8.41
C PRO A 147 27.11 -12.15 6.94
N TYR A 148 26.01 -12.07 6.19
CA TYR A 148 26.04 -11.50 4.85
C TYR A 148 26.28 -9.98 4.95
N ARG A 149 27.05 -9.42 4.01
CA ARG A 149 27.27 -7.98 3.87
C ARG A 149 26.88 -7.56 2.47
N ASP A 150 26.00 -6.58 2.35
CA ASP A 150 25.57 -6.05 1.07
C ASP A 150 26.56 -5.02 0.50
N ALA A 151 26.31 -4.53 -0.72
CA ALA A 151 27.16 -3.52 -1.37
C ALA A 151 27.24 -2.16 -0.63
N LYS A 152 26.37 -1.92 0.36
CA LYS A 152 26.40 -0.75 1.26
C LYS A 152 27.02 -1.06 2.64
N GLY A 153 27.50 -2.29 2.86
CA GLY A 153 28.09 -2.74 4.12
C GLY A 153 27.09 -3.07 5.23
N ARG A 154 25.78 -3.11 4.94
CA ARG A 154 24.74 -3.55 5.89
C ARG A 154 24.95 -5.02 6.20
N GLU A 155 25.01 -5.37 7.49
CA GLU A 155 25.07 -6.77 7.94
C GLU A 155 23.68 -7.38 7.98
N TYR A 156 23.59 -8.64 7.55
CA TYR A 156 22.38 -9.47 7.64
C TYR A 156 22.72 -10.81 8.31
N ARG A 157 21.92 -11.20 9.29
CA ARG A 157 22.12 -12.29 10.25
C ARG A 157 20.86 -13.18 10.30
N TYR A 158 20.90 -14.26 11.08
CA TYR A 158 19.69 -15.05 11.31
C TYR A 158 18.72 -14.23 12.19
N GLY A 159 17.69 -13.69 11.56
CA GLY A 159 16.80 -12.70 12.17
C GLY A 159 16.26 -11.68 11.16
N ASP A 160 17.10 -11.29 10.20
CA ASP A 160 16.80 -10.16 9.30
C ASP A 160 16.07 -10.59 8.04
N PHE A 161 15.30 -9.69 7.44
CA PHE A 161 14.71 -9.84 6.10
C PHE A 161 15.76 -10.05 4.99
N PHE A 162 15.27 -10.43 3.81
CA PHE A 162 16.12 -10.60 2.62
C PHE A 162 16.80 -9.26 2.23
N PRO A 163 18.13 -9.26 1.95
CA PRO A 163 18.84 -8.08 1.46
C PRO A 163 18.18 -7.49 0.21
N VAL A 164 18.03 -6.17 0.14
CA VAL A 164 17.26 -5.55 -0.96
C VAL A 164 17.95 -5.64 -2.32
N GLU A 165 19.27 -5.84 -2.35
CA GLU A 165 20.02 -6.10 -3.59
C GLU A 165 19.78 -7.50 -4.18
N ILE A 166 19.20 -8.44 -3.42
CA ILE A 166 18.70 -9.72 -3.95
C ILE A 166 17.19 -9.69 -4.30
N SER A 167 16.57 -8.50 -4.34
CA SER A 167 15.21 -8.32 -4.83
C SER A 167 15.10 -8.71 -6.31
N PRO A 168 14.15 -9.58 -6.71
CA PRO A 168 13.87 -9.86 -8.12
C PRO A 168 13.08 -8.73 -8.82
N PHE A 169 12.79 -7.62 -8.12
CA PHE A 169 12.03 -6.48 -8.63
C PHE A 169 12.77 -5.15 -8.40
N PHE A 170 12.68 -4.26 -9.38
CA PHE A 170 13.14 -2.87 -9.29
C PHE A 170 12.15 -2.03 -8.50
N TYR A 171 12.63 -1.08 -7.69
CA TYR A 171 11.81 -0.25 -6.80
C TYR A 171 10.62 0.40 -7.51
N ASN A 172 10.90 1.02 -8.66
CA ASN A 172 9.92 1.72 -9.49
C ASN A 172 8.95 0.82 -10.26
N ASP A 173 9.15 -0.50 -10.25
CA ASP A 173 8.22 -1.49 -10.78
C ASP A 173 7.39 -2.18 -9.66
N THR A 174 7.56 -1.73 -8.40
CA THR A 174 6.79 -2.24 -7.24
C THR A 174 5.85 -1.20 -6.65
N ILE A 175 4.87 -1.70 -5.88
CA ILE A 175 3.93 -0.91 -5.07
C ILE A 175 4.61 0.04 -4.07
N ALA A 176 5.91 -0.13 -3.78
CA ALA A 176 6.66 0.84 -2.98
C ALA A 176 6.73 2.21 -3.67
N GLN A 177 6.81 2.26 -5.01
CA GLN A 177 6.80 3.51 -5.76
C GLN A 177 5.39 4.14 -5.86
N GLU A 178 4.32 3.38 -5.65
CA GLU A 178 2.95 3.90 -5.59
C GLU A 178 2.69 4.71 -4.31
N TYR A 179 3.14 4.20 -3.16
CA TYR A 179 2.90 4.82 -1.85
C TYR A 179 4.07 5.68 -1.34
N PHE A 180 5.31 5.34 -1.69
CA PHE A 180 6.54 5.99 -1.24
C PHE A 180 7.43 6.42 -2.42
N PRO A 181 6.91 7.21 -3.39
CA PRO A 181 7.61 7.52 -4.64
C PRO A 181 8.99 8.15 -4.44
N LEU A 182 10.03 7.47 -4.91
CA LEU A 182 11.41 7.96 -4.94
C LEU A 182 11.77 8.51 -6.33
N THR A 183 12.88 9.23 -6.39
CA THR A 183 13.62 9.50 -7.63
C THR A 183 14.72 8.45 -7.81
N LYS A 184 15.25 8.31 -9.02
CA LYS A 184 16.34 7.36 -9.33
C LYS A 184 17.58 7.58 -8.47
N GLU A 185 17.94 8.84 -8.24
CA GLU A 185 19.12 9.25 -7.48
C GLU A 185 18.96 8.88 -6.00
N ARG A 186 17.77 9.08 -5.43
CA ARG A 186 17.47 8.66 -4.06
C ARG A 186 17.39 7.14 -3.94
N ALA A 187 16.76 6.46 -4.90
CA ALA A 187 16.71 4.99 -4.90
C ALA A 187 18.12 4.38 -4.96
N ALA A 188 18.98 4.85 -5.86
CA ALA A 188 20.38 4.44 -5.93
C ALA A 188 21.16 4.76 -4.63
N GLY A 189 20.95 5.94 -4.05
CA GLY A 189 21.55 6.32 -2.76
C GLY A 189 21.13 5.41 -1.59
N GLU A 190 19.90 4.90 -1.60
CA GLU A 190 19.42 3.92 -0.61
C GLU A 190 19.90 2.48 -0.88
N GLY A 191 20.40 2.21 -2.09
CA GLY A 191 20.80 0.87 -2.56
C GLY A 191 19.65 0.06 -3.14
N TYR A 192 18.60 0.72 -3.64
CA TYR A 192 17.47 0.07 -4.30
C TYR A 192 17.72 -0.09 -5.81
N PRO A 193 17.44 -1.27 -6.41
CA PRO A 193 17.52 -1.46 -7.84
C PRO A 193 16.48 -0.59 -8.58
N TRP A 194 16.86 0.04 -9.69
CA TRP A 194 15.99 0.92 -10.48
C TRP A 194 15.98 0.52 -11.96
N GLN A 195 14.79 0.45 -12.56
CA GLN A 195 14.58 0.16 -13.98
C GLN A 195 14.31 1.47 -14.73
N ASP A 196 15.22 1.86 -15.62
CA ASP A 196 14.97 3.00 -16.50
C ASP A 196 13.79 2.74 -17.45
N PRO A 197 13.00 3.77 -17.81
CA PRO A 197 11.89 3.61 -18.75
C PRO A 197 12.37 3.05 -20.09
N LYS A 198 11.86 1.86 -20.45
CA LYS A 198 12.08 1.28 -21.78
C LYS A 198 11.47 2.20 -22.84
N GLU A 199 12.21 2.44 -23.93
CA GLU A 199 11.72 3.23 -25.06
C GLU A 199 10.44 2.62 -25.64
N LYS A 200 9.40 3.44 -25.77
CA LYS A 200 8.06 3.02 -26.18
C LYS A 200 7.73 3.59 -27.56
N ALA A 201 8.26 2.94 -28.59
CA ALA A 201 8.03 3.27 -30.00
C ALA A 201 6.62 2.87 -30.50
N TYR A 202 5.58 3.15 -29.71
CA TYR A 202 4.20 3.03 -30.17
C TYR A 202 3.90 4.18 -31.14
N GLN A 203 3.15 3.87 -32.20
CA GLN A 203 2.60 4.87 -33.13
C GLN A 203 1.09 5.00 -32.84
N PRO A 204 0.63 6.06 -32.17
CA PRO A 204 -0.79 6.31 -32.01
C PRO A 204 -1.46 6.58 -33.35
N THR A 205 -2.62 5.98 -33.59
CA THR A 205 -3.50 6.26 -34.73
C THR A 205 -4.64 7.21 -34.34
N LYS A 206 -4.88 7.39 -33.04
CA LYS A 206 -5.86 8.34 -32.48
C LYS A 206 -5.29 9.06 -31.27
N ILE A 207 -5.60 10.34 -31.11
CA ILE A 207 -5.35 11.08 -29.86
C ILE A 207 -6.55 10.98 -28.92
N ALA A 208 -6.38 11.37 -27.65
CA ALA A 208 -7.39 11.23 -26.61
C ALA A 208 -8.56 12.22 -26.81
N GLU A 209 -8.25 13.35 -27.43
CA GLU A 209 -9.13 14.46 -27.78
C GLU A 209 -10.07 14.13 -28.94
N ASP A 210 -9.72 13.14 -29.77
CA ASP A 210 -10.58 12.64 -30.87
C ASP A 210 -11.54 11.52 -30.41
N LEU A 211 -11.61 11.19 -29.12
CA LEU A 211 -12.53 10.17 -28.61
C LEU A 211 -13.94 10.79 -28.42
N PRO A 212 -15.02 10.15 -28.92
CA PRO A 212 -16.37 10.62 -28.67
C PRO A 212 -16.72 10.66 -27.17
N ASP A 213 -17.37 11.75 -26.75
CA ASP A 213 -17.83 11.94 -25.36
C ASP A 213 -18.89 10.91 -24.91
N SER A 214 -19.63 10.32 -25.85
CA SER A 214 -20.56 9.21 -25.57
C SER A 214 -20.08 7.91 -26.19
N ILE A 215 -20.13 6.84 -25.40
CA ILE A 215 -19.85 5.47 -25.85
C ILE A 215 -20.84 4.95 -26.91
N ARG A 216 -21.98 5.64 -27.07
CA ARG A 216 -22.99 5.37 -28.09
C ARG A 216 -22.53 5.76 -29.49
N ASP A 217 -21.64 6.75 -29.58
CA ASP A 217 -21.06 7.27 -30.83
C ASP A 217 -19.72 6.59 -31.18
N VAL A 218 -19.28 5.62 -30.36
CA VAL A 218 -18.02 4.89 -30.54
C VAL A 218 -18.23 3.65 -31.44
N PRO A 219 -17.64 3.61 -32.65
CA PRO A 219 -17.72 2.44 -33.52
C PRO A 219 -16.79 1.31 -33.08
N ASP A 220 -17.12 0.07 -33.45
CA ASP A 220 -16.32 -1.13 -33.15
C ASP A 220 -14.88 -1.07 -33.69
N SER A 221 -14.63 -0.26 -34.71
CA SER A 221 -13.29 -0.04 -35.27
C SER A 221 -12.29 0.52 -34.25
N ILE A 222 -12.75 1.11 -33.14
CA ILE A 222 -11.88 1.62 -32.06
C ILE A 222 -10.95 0.54 -31.47
N MET A 223 -11.30 -0.73 -31.57
CA MET A 223 -10.46 -1.86 -31.13
C MET A 223 -9.22 -2.07 -32.02
N ASN A 224 -9.26 -1.57 -33.27
CA ASN A 224 -8.12 -1.60 -34.18
C ASN A 224 -7.14 -0.46 -33.91
N GLU A 225 -7.60 0.66 -33.33
CA GLU A 225 -6.81 1.86 -33.11
C GLU A 225 -5.71 1.67 -32.03
N VAL A 226 -4.74 2.58 -32.03
CA VAL A 226 -3.78 2.80 -30.94
C VAL A 226 -4.04 4.20 -30.39
N ILE A 227 -4.59 4.28 -29.19
CA ILE A 227 -5.00 5.54 -28.56
C ILE A 227 -3.81 6.12 -27.79
N ALA A 228 -3.44 7.37 -28.06
CA ALA A 228 -2.46 8.11 -27.26
C ALA A 228 -2.99 8.35 -25.84
N CYS A 229 -2.15 8.14 -24.83
CA CYS A 229 -2.47 8.54 -23.46
C CYS A 229 -2.25 10.05 -23.32
N ALA A 230 -3.27 10.82 -22.91
CA ALA A 230 -3.21 12.28 -22.81
C ALA A 230 -2.01 12.83 -21.99
N HIS A 231 -1.48 12.07 -21.03
CA HIS A 231 -0.25 12.43 -20.32
C HIS A 231 1.05 12.40 -21.16
N GLY A 232 1.07 11.83 -22.36
CA GLY A 232 2.21 11.83 -23.28
C GLY A 232 3.51 11.17 -22.76
N GLY A 233 3.47 10.44 -21.65
CA GLY A 233 4.67 9.94 -20.95
C GLY A 233 5.30 10.91 -19.93
N THR A 234 4.77 12.13 -19.80
CA THR A 234 5.32 13.19 -18.93
C THR A 234 5.10 12.96 -17.43
N CYS A 235 4.08 12.17 -17.06
CA CYS A 235 3.74 11.89 -15.67
C CYS A 235 4.57 10.74 -15.09
N ARG A 236 4.81 10.76 -13.78
CA ARG A 236 5.61 9.75 -13.06
C ARG A 236 4.89 8.40 -12.87
N HIS A 237 3.72 8.22 -13.49
CA HIS A 237 2.76 7.13 -13.28
C HIS A 237 3.03 5.90 -14.17
N GLY A 238 4.30 5.53 -14.40
CA GLY A 238 4.69 4.39 -15.23
C GLY A 238 4.04 4.38 -16.63
N CYS A 239 3.78 5.55 -17.21
CA CYS A 239 2.87 5.73 -18.36
C CYS A 239 3.24 4.82 -19.56
N SER A 240 2.24 4.19 -20.19
CA SER A 240 2.46 3.35 -21.37
C SER A 240 2.57 4.13 -22.69
N THR A 241 2.44 5.46 -22.66
CA THR A 241 2.32 6.43 -23.79
C THR A 241 1.17 6.19 -24.76
N ALA A 242 0.81 4.94 -25.06
CA ALA A 242 -0.38 4.55 -25.80
C ALA A 242 -1.06 3.30 -25.20
N PHE A 243 -2.30 3.00 -25.62
CA PHE A 243 -3.06 1.81 -25.22
C PHE A 243 -4.08 1.42 -26.31
N LYS A 244 -4.76 0.29 -26.10
CA LYS A 244 -5.89 -0.18 -26.93
C LYS A 244 -7.10 -0.47 -26.04
N ILE A 245 -8.28 -0.58 -26.65
CA ILE A 245 -9.50 -1.10 -26.03
C ILE A 245 -9.72 -2.54 -26.54
N ILE A 246 -9.87 -3.52 -25.64
CA ILE A 246 -10.22 -4.89 -26.02
C ILE A 246 -11.75 -5.11 -26.08
N PRO A 247 -12.27 -6.15 -26.76
CA PRO A 247 -13.72 -6.36 -26.88
C PRO A 247 -14.47 -6.43 -25.55
N ALA A 248 -13.87 -7.03 -24.52
CA ALA A 248 -14.45 -7.08 -23.17
C ALA A 248 -14.53 -5.70 -22.49
N GLU A 249 -13.56 -4.82 -22.74
CA GLU A 249 -13.61 -3.44 -22.26
C GLU A 249 -14.66 -2.62 -23.02
N LEU A 250 -14.73 -2.73 -24.37
CA LEU A 250 -15.75 -2.03 -25.16
C LEU A 250 -17.17 -2.45 -24.76
N ALA A 251 -17.38 -3.75 -24.50
CA ALA A 251 -18.64 -4.26 -23.97
C ALA A 251 -18.95 -3.70 -22.58
N PHE A 252 -17.97 -3.63 -21.67
CA PHE A 252 -18.13 -3.03 -20.34
C PHE A 252 -18.50 -1.54 -20.43
N TYR A 253 -17.77 -0.73 -21.20
CA TYR A 253 -18.06 0.70 -21.35
C TYR A 253 -19.48 0.92 -21.91
N ARG A 254 -19.91 0.12 -22.90
CA ARG A 254 -21.28 0.17 -23.45
C ARG A 254 -22.34 -0.27 -22.45
N GLN A 255 -22.08 -1.32 -21.66
CA GLN A 255 -23.03 -1.83 -20.65
C GLN A 255 -23.35 -0.81 -19.55
N PHE A 256 -22.35 0.00 -19.17
CA PHE A 256 -22.48 1.00 -18.10
C PHE A 256 -22.65 2.44 -18.62
N ASP A 257 -22.82 2.64 -19.94
CA ASP A 257 -22.94 3.94 -20.62
C ASP A 257 -21.77 4.91 -20.31
N LEU A 258 -20.56 4.36 -20.15
CA LEU A 258 -19.35 5.07 -19.73
C LEU A 258 -18.50 5.47 -20.94
N PRO A 259 -17.97 6.72 -21.01
CA PRO A 259 -17.05 7.14 -22.07
C PRO A 259 -15.75 6.32 -22.07
N LEU A 260 -15.09 6.28 -23.23
CA LEU A 260 -13.78 5.66 -23.33
C LEU A 260 -12.71 6.43 -22.53
N PRO A 261 -11.71 5.73 -21.97
CA PRO A 261 -10.66 6.38 -21.20
C PRO A 261 -9.71 7.18 -22.10
N GLN A 262 -9.42 8.43 -21.72
CA GLN A 262 -8.36 9.27 -22.32
C GLN A 262 -6.94 8.93 -21.80
N PHE A 263 -6.85 8.13 -20.74
CA PHE A 263 -5.61 7.80 -20.04
C PHE A 263 -5.35 6.29 -20.05
N CYS A 264 -4.08 5.90 -20.22
CA CYS A 264 -3.67 4.50 -20.16
C CYS A 264 -3.94 3.86 -18.77
N PRO A 265 -3.99 2.52 -18.66
CA PRO A 265 -4.32 1.82 -17.41
C PRO A 265 -3.51 2.29 -16.20
N ASN A 266 -2.19 2.47 -16.33
CA ASN A 266 -1.31 2.91 -15.24
C ASN A 266 -1.65 4.35 -14.80
N CYS A 267 -1.91 5.25 -15.76
CA CYS A 267 -2.32 6.62 -15.46
C CYS A 267 -3.69 6.68 -14.77
N ARG A 268 -4.66 5.85 -15.19
CA ARG A 268 -5.96 5.71 -14.49
C ARG A 268 -5.80 5.12 -13.09
N HIS A 269 -4.89 4.16 -12.92
CA HIS A 269 -4.58 3.57 -11.63
C HIS A 269 -4.00 4.60 -10.64
N HIS A 270 -2.99 5.37 -11.05
CA HIS A 270 -2.43 6.42 -10.21
C HIS A 270 -3.42 7.57 -9.96
N ALA A 271 -4.24 7.94 -10.95
CA ALA A 271 -5.32 8.93 -10.74
C ALA A 271 -6.36 8.44 -9.69
N ARG A 272 -6.67 7.13 -9.66
CA ARG A 272 -7.49 6.51 -8.61
C ARG A 272 -6.78 6.48 -7.25
N LEU A 273 -5.48 6.20 -7.21
CA LEU A 273 -4.70 6.24 -5.97
C LEU A 273 -4.62 7.65 -5.37
N ALA A 274 -4.48 8.68 -6.22
CA ALA A 274 -4.45 10.08 -5.81
C ALA A 274 -5.78 10.60 -5.22
N GLN A 275 -6.88 9.83 -5.31
CA GLN A 275 -8.13 10.11 -4.61
C GLN A 275 -8.14 9.59 -3.17
N ARG A 276 -7.22 8.67 -2.81
CA ARG A 276 -7.00 8.28 -1.41
C ARG A 276 -6.19 9.35 -0.70
N ASN A 277 -6.41 9.45 0.60
CA ASN A 277 -5.44 10.12 1.46
C ASN A 277 -4.09 9.37 1.40
N PRO A 278 -2.95 10.08 1.34
CA PRO A 278 -1.64 9.47 1.14
C PRO A 278 -1.14 8.79 2.42
N MET A 279 -0.11 7.94 2.27
CA MET A 279 0.59 7.29 3.38
C MET A 279 1.53 8.24 4.13
N LYS A 280 0.98 9.36 4.63
CA LYS A 280 1.67 10.45 5.34
C LYS A 280 0.67 11.29 6.15
N LEU A 281 1.12 11.86 7.26
CA LEU A 281 0.30 12.72 8.13
C LEU A 281 0.97 14.07 8.44
N TRP A 282 0.16 15.02 8.89
CA TRP A 282 0.51 16.41 9.17
C TRP A 282 -0.28 16.95 10.37
N SER A 283 0.31 17.90 11.10
CA SER A 283 -0.40 18.71 12.10
C SER A 283 -1.35 19.71 11.41
N ARG A 284 -2.62 19.74 11.79
CA ARG A 284 -3.60 20.80 11.43
C ARG A 284 -4.40 21.24 12.66
N LYS A 285 -4.98 22.44 12.60
CA LYS A 285 -5.92 22.98 13.59
C LYS A 285 -7.36 22.81 13.10
N CYS A 286 -8.33 22.83 14.01
CA CYS A 286 -9.75 22.82 13.65
C CYS A 286 -10.14 24.09 12.87
N GLN A 287 -10.78 23.94 11.71
CA GLN A 287 -11.17 25.05 10.83
C GLN A 287 -12.64 25.45 10.94
N CYS A 288 -13.30 25.17 12.07
CA CYS A 288 -14.73 25.43 12.27
C CYS A 288 -15.08 26.89 12.59
N GLN A 289 -14.26 27.86 12.15
CA GLN A 289 -14.53 29.27 12.39
C GLN A 289 -15.57 29.81 11.40
N SER A 290 -16.76 30.14 11.92
CA SER A 290 -17.90 30.68 11.18
C SER A 290 -17.48 31.86 10.27
N GLY A 291 -17.56 31.66 8.96
CA GLY A 291 -17.32 32.71 7.96
C GLY A 291 -15.93 32.76 7.33
N GLN A 292 -15.00 31.86 7.68
CA GLN A 292 -13.74 31.66 6.95
C GLN A 292 -13.65 30.25 6.36
N GLY A 293 -14.43 30.01 5.31
CA GLY A 293 -14.45 28.74 4.58
C GLY A 293 -15.51 28.71 3.47
N THR A 294 -15.51 27.63 2.71
CA THR A 294 -16.56 27.28 1.73
C THR A 294 -17.84 26.81 2.40
N TYR A 295 -17.73 26.18 3.56
CA TYR A 295 -18.85 25.76 4.41
C TYR A 295 -19.21 26.83 5.44
N ARG A 296 -20.49 26.90 5.80
CA ARG A 296 -21.01 27.74 6.88
C ARG A 296 -21.63 26.87 7.96
N ASN A 297 -21.12 26.95 9.19
CA ASN A 297 -21.68 26.30 10.37
C ASN A 297 -23.19 26.51 10.49
N THR A 298 -23.87 25.43 10.84
CA THR A 298 -25.31 25.32 11.09
C THR A 298 -25.61 25.11 12.58
N ALA A 299 -24.65 24.61 13.35
CA ALA A 299 -24.76 24.35 14.78
C ALA A 299 -23.92 25.32 15.63
N ALA A 300 -24.24 25.39 16.92
CA ALA A 300 -23.41 26.09 17.91
C ALA A 300 -22.34 25.13 18.47
N HIS A 301 -21.07 25.52 18.40
CA HIS A 301 -19.95 24.70 18.89
C HIS A 301 -19.57 25.08 20.33
N PHE A 302 -18.86 24.19 21.03
CA PHE A 302 -18.52 24.33 22.46
C PHE A 302 -17.72 25.60 22.83
N HIS A 303 -17.09 26.26 21.85
CA HIS A 303 -16.30 27.48 22.00
C HIS A 303 -17.06 28.78 21.63
N GLY A 304 -18.31 28.68 21.16
CA GLY A 304 -19.07 29.82 20.64
C GLY A 304 -18.32 30.56 19.53
N ASP A 305 -18.36 31.89 19.56
CA ASP A 305 -17.69 32.76 18.58
C ASP A 305 -16.15 32.79 18.70
N SER A 306 -15.57 32.18 19.74
CA SER A 306 -14.11 32.08 19.87
C SER A 306 -13.54 31.05 18.89
N PRO A 307 -12.30 31.22 18.38
CA PRO A 307 -11.63 30.19 17.59
C PRO A 307 -11.49 28.87 18.37
N CYS A 308 -11.70 27.74 17.69
CA CYS A 308 -11.59 26.42 18.29
C CYS A 308 -10.14 26.12 18.72
N PRO A 309 -9.88 25.70 19.98
CA PRO A 309 -8.53 25.45 20.47
C PRO A 309 -7.93 24.09 20.03
N ASN A 310 -8.69 23.24 19.33
CA ASN A 310 -8.32 21.86 19.08
C ASN A 310 -7.34 21.71 17.89
N GLU A 311 -6.23 21.01 18.14
CA GLU A 311 -5.22 20.63 17.13
C GLU A 311 -5.11 19.10 17.02
N PHE A 312 -4.66 18.60 15.88
CA PHE A 312 -4.65 17.16 15.57
C PHE A 312 -3.65 16.78 14.48
N GLN A 313 -3.32 15.49 14.42
CA GLN A 313 -2.62 14.86 13.28
C GLN A 313 -3.64 14.29 12.28
N THR A 314 -3.38 14.46 10.98
CA THR A 314 -4.31 14.04 9.92
C THR A 314 -3.59 13.74 8.60
N THR A 315 -4.19 12.91 7.75
CA THR A 315 -3.75 12.64 6.37
C THR A 315 -4.21 13.71 5.35
N TYR A 316 -4.92 14.76 5.80
CA TYR A 316 -5.15 15.98 5.00
C TYR A 316 -3.92 16.92 5.09
N ALA A 317 -3.13 16.98 4.02
CA ALA A 317 -1.96 17.87 3.92
C ALA A 317 -2.34 19.37 4.05
N PRO A 318 -1.46 20.27 4.56
CA PRO A 318 -1.77 21.70 4.73
C PRO A 318 -2.17 22.43 3.44
N GLU A 319 -1.62 22.00 2.30
CA GLU A 319 -1.91 22.52 0.96
C GLU A 319 -3.28 22.08 0.39
N ARG A 320 -3.98 21.16 1.08
CA ARG A 320 -5.29 20.65 0.63
C ARG A 320 -6.43 21.58 1.07
N PRO A 321 -7.25 22.10 0.13
CA PRO A 321 -8.31 23.08 0.40
C PRO A 321 -9.51 22.55 1.19
N GLU A 322 -9.61 21.23 1.39
CA GLU A 322 -10.63 20.59 2.23
C GLU A 322 -10.67 21.23 3.64
N THR A 323 -11.88 21.50 4.12
CA THR A 323 -12.14 22.11 5.43
C THR A 323 -12.18 21.03 6.52
N VAL A 324 -11.21 21.03 7.44
CA VAL A 324 -10.99 19.91 8.38
C VAL A 324 -11.33 20.31 9.83
N TYR A 325 -12.25 19.56 10.44
CA TYR A 325 -12.76 19.80 11.80
C TYR A 325 -12.23 18.74 12.78
N CYS A 326 -12.01 19.17 14.02
CA CYS A 326 -11.78 18.26 15.14
C CYS A 326 -13.05 17.44 15.46
N GLU A 327 -12.89 16.38 16.24
CA GLU A 327 -13.98 15.47 16.61
C GLU A 327 -15.26 16.17 17.06
N GLN A 328 -15.16 17.05 18.06
CA GLN A 328 -16.30 17.69 18.71
C GLN A 328 -17.06 18.67 17.79
N CYS A 329 -16.32 19.46 16.99
CA CYS A 329 -16.93 20.40 16.05
C CYS A 329 -17.49 19.70 14.82
N TYR A 330 -16.88 18.60 14.37
CA TYR A 330 -17.44 17.76 13.31
C TYR A 330 -18.74 17.11 13.79
N GLN A 331 -18.75 16.49 14.97
CA GLN A 331 -19.95 15.90 15.57
C GLN A 331 -21.09 16.92 15.71
N ALA A 332 -20.80 18.16 16.12
CA ALA A 332 -21.82 19.20 16.30
C ALA A 332 -22.56 19.59 15.00
N GLU A 333 -21.90 19.54 13.84
CA GLU A 333 -22.51 19.88 12.53
C GLU A 333 -23.23 18.72 11.83
N VAL A 334 -23.07 17.48 12.31
CA VAL A 334 -23.61 16.26 11.65
C VAL A 334 -24.58 15.46 12.53
N ALA A 335 -25.06 16.06 13.62
CA ALA A 335 -25.95 15.47 14.63
C ALA A 335 -27.45 15.55 14.28
#